data_AF-A0A8T0ASL9-F1
#
_entry.id   AF-A0A8T0ASL9-F1
#
_cell.length_a   1.000
_cell.length_b   1.000
_cell.length_c   1.000
_cell.angle_alpha   90.00
_cell.angle_beta   90.00
_cell.angle_gamma   90.00
#
_symmetry.space_group_name_H-M   'P 1'
#
loop_
_entity.id
_entity.type
_entity.pdbx_description
1 polymer ?
#
loop_
_entity_poly.entity_id
_entity_poly.type
_entity_poly.pdbx_seq_one_letter_code
_entity_poly.pdbx_strand_id
1 'polypeptide(L)'
;MSTTDVSSILSSCDEWDTGTECRAISFAEHLDSLISGDDEVFNSLSQADLREHQRKDPVIGRVLYYVDRKCRPSRRERAIENPCVLQILKQWDKLSALHGILYRAVKDPLTKHKRFQFILPESLKHQALTVDLMFQNVLWNKSVCDYDQYVRSLIDDLQTAMTLLKAYLLLLVIRCLWPTRDVEGNGSLLTDGIQLCTLLLLQSLPNMC
;
A
#
# COMPACT_ATOMS: atom_id res chain seq x y z
N MET A 1 -26.82 -25.56 7.32
CA MET A 1 -26.96 -24.09 7.51
C MET A 1 -28.26 -23.69 6.87
N SER A 2 -29.13 -22.96 7.58
CA SER A 2 -30.46 -22.61 7.06
C SER A 2 -30.35 -21.47 6.04
N THR A 3 -31.24 -21.42 5.06
CA THR A 3 -31.27 -20.36 4.03
C THR A 3 -31.44 -18.97 4.65
N THR A 4 -32.12 -18.87 5.79
CA THR A 4 -32.29 -17.68 6.61
C THR A 4 -30.99 -17.17 7.26
N ASP A 5 -30.08 -18.07 7.63
CA ASP A 5 -28.76 -17.70 8.17
C ASP A 5 -27.86 -17.15 7.06
N VAL A 6 -27.95 -17.70 5.85
CA VAL A 6 -27.17 -17.23 4.69
C VAL A 6 -27.67 -15.86 4.22
N SER A 7 -28.99 -15.64 4.19
CA SER A 7 -29.56 -14.34 3.82
C SER A 7 -29.25 -13.24 4.85
N SER A 8 -29.22 -13.56 6.14
CA SER A 8 -28.88 -12.57 7.17
C SER A 8 -27.40 -12.15 7.13
N ILE A 9 -26.50 -13.08 6.78
CA ILE A 9 -25.08 -12.77 6.52
C ILE A 9 -24.93 -11.89 5.28
N LEU A 10 -25.62 -12.20 4.18
CA LEU A 10 -25.56 -11.41 2.95
C LEU A 10 -26.10 -9.98 3.14
N SER A 11 -27.22 -9.80 3.86
CA SER A 11 -27.73 -8.47 4.19
C SER A 11 -26.81 -7.69 5.12
N SER A 12 -26.12 -8.38 6.05
CA SER A 12 -25.10 -7.72 6.88
C SER A 12 -23.88 -7.32 6.05
N CYS A 13 -23.47 -8.09 5.03
CA CYS A 13 -22.41 -7.69 4.11
C CYS A 13 -22.78 -6.45 3.27
N ASP A 14 -24.03 -6.35 2.77
CA ASP A 14 -24.51 -5.17 2.03
C ASP A 14 -24.49 -3.89 2.87
N GLU A 15 -24.84 -3.97 4.17
CA GLU A 15 -24.77 -2.82 5.08
C GLU A 15 -23.32 -2.33 5.30
N TRP A 16 -22.36 -3.25 5.28
CA TRP A 16 -20.94 -2.92 5.40
C TRP A 16 -20.43 -2.26 4.12
N ASP A 17 -20.81 -2.77 2.95
CA ASP A 17 -20.45 -2.16 1.66
C ASP A 17 -21.04 -0.76 1.53
N THR A 18 -22.35 -0.59 1.79
CA THR A 18 -23.01 0.73 1.74
C THR A 18 -22.40 1.72 2.74
N GLY A 19 -22.05 1.25 3.94
CA GLY A 19 -21.37 2.06 4.95
C GLY A 19 -19.93 2.43 4.57
N THR A 20 -19.24 1.57 3.82
CA THR A 20 -17.89 1.87 3.30
C THR A 20 -17.95 2.81 2.11
N GLU A 21 -18.92 2.66 1.22
CA GLU A 21 -19.18 3.56 0.10
C GLU A 21 -19.51 4.98 0.56
N CYS A 22 -20.44 5.14 1.51
CA CYS A 22 -20.78 6.46 2.06
C CYS A 22 -19.58 7.15 2.74
N ARG A 23 -18.72 6.37 3.43
CA ARG A 23 -17.48 6.90 4.03
C ARG A 23 -16.44 7.27 2.98
N ALA A 24 -16.30 6.46 1.93
CA ALA A 24 -15.40 6.72 0.82
C ALA A 24 -15.83 7.95 0.02
N ILE A 25 -17.14 8.12 -0.23
CA ILE A 25 -17.71 9.27 -0.93
C ILE A 25 -17.53 10.54 -0.10
N SER A 26 -17.89 10.53 1.19
CA SER A 26 -17.69 11.68 2.08
C SER A 26 -16.21 12.07 2.21
N PHE A 27 -15.31 11.08 2.24
CA PHE A 27 -13.87 11.32 2.25
C PHE A 27 -13.36 11.85 0.90
N ALA A 28 -13.86 11.33 -0.22
CA ALA A 28 -13.53 11.81 -1.56
C ALA A 28 -13.98 13.26 -1.76
N GLU A 29 -15.20 13.61 -1.34
CA GLU A 29 -15.70 14.99 -1.34
C GLU A 29 -14.84 15.91 -0.45
N HIS A 30 -14.42 15.42 0.73
CA HIS A 30 -13.51 16.16 1.60
C HIS A 30 -12.13 16.35 0.95
N LEU A 31 -11.60 15.33 0.29
CA LEU A 31 -10.35 15.43 -0.48
C LEU A 31 -10.48 16.40 -1.65
N ASP A 32 -11.59 16.35 -2.39
CA ASP A 32 -11.82 17.23 -3.54
C ASP A 32 -11.87 18.71 -3.10
N SER A 33 -12.42 18.97 -1.91
CA SER A 33 -12.39 20.29 -1.27
C SER A 33 -10.98 20.75 -0.85
N LEU A 34 -10.07 19.82 -0.55
CA LEU A 34 -8.66 20.10 -0.23
C LEU A 34 -7.80 20.23 -1.49
N ILE A 35 -8.16 19.53 -2.56
CA ILE A 35 -7.43 19.50 -3.84
C ILE A 35 -7.81 20.70 -4.75
N SER A 36 -9.01 21.26 -4.60
CA SER A 36 -9.49 22.40 -5.40
C SER A 36 -8.78 23.74 -5.14
N GLY A 37 -7.79 23.78 -4.25
CA GLY A 37 -6.96 24.96 -3.95
C GLY A 37 -5.53 24.80 -4.47
N ASP A 38 -5.29 25.32 -5.68
CA ASP A 38 -4.01 25.53 -6.37
C ASP A 38 -3.13 24.31 -6.75
N ASP A 39 -2.55 24.40 -7.95
CA ASP A 39 -1.68 23.47 -8.70
C ASP A 39 -0.35 23.05 -8.01
N GLU A 40 -0.28 23.01 -6.68
CA GLU A 40 0.93 22.73 -5.88
C GLU A 40 1.04 21.25 -5.42
N VAL A 41 0.09 20.38 -5.78
CA VAL A 41 -0.09 19.06 -5.14
C VAL A 41 1.04 18.05 -5.46
N PHE A 42 1.86 18.29 -6.48
CA PHE A 42 3.12 17.56 -6.68
C PHE A 42 4.25 18.48 -7.12
N ASN A 43 4.54 19.51 -6.32
CA ASN A 43 5.87 20.10 -6.36
C ASN A 43 6.87 19.02 -5.89
N SER A 44 7.42 18.26 -6.85
CA SER A 44 8.54 17.36 -6.61
C SER A 44 9.74 18.20 -6.20
N LEU A 45 9.85 18.49 -4.90
CA LEU A 45 10.91 19.32 -4.35
C LEU A 45 12.27 18.76 -4.77
N SER A 46 13.10 19.62 -5.36
CA SER A 46 14.43 19.23 -5.76
C SER A 46 15.33 19.01 -4.54
N GLN A 47 16.48 18.36 -4.75
CA GLN A 47 17.47 18.19 -3.69
C GLN A 47 17.95 19.54 -3.11
N ALA A 48 18.00 20.59 -3.92
CA ALA A 48 18.37 21.93 -3.48
C ALA A 48 17.29 22.51 -2.54
N ASP A 49 16.03 22.31 -2.88
CA ASP A 49 14.89 22.80 -2.10
C ASP A 49 14.84 22.10 -0.74
N LEU A 50 15.01 20.77 -0.70
CA LEU A 50 15.05 19.99 0.55
C LEU A 50 16.18 20.46 1.47
N ARG A 51 17.36 20.74 0.90
CA ARG A 51 18.50 21.30 1.63
C ARG A 51 18.17 22.68 2.19
N GLU A 52 17.55 23.54 1.39
CA GLU A 52 17.20 24.89 1.79
C GLU A 52 16.18 24.89 2.94
N HIS A 53 15.15 24.04 2.86
CA HIS A 53 14.15 23.90 3.92
C HIS A 53 14.77 23.43 5.23
N GLN A 54 15.70 22.46 5.21
CA GLN A 54 16.42 22.05 6.42
C GLN A 54 17.36 23.12 6.96
N ARG A 55 18.01 23.92 6.09
CA ARG A 55 18.89 25.01 6.51
C ARG A 55 18.14 26.16 7.17
N LYS A 56 16.94 26.47 6.68
CA LYS A 56 16.06 27.52 7.22
C LYS A 56 15.42 27.10 8.54
N ASP A 57 15.26 25.81 8.79
CA ASP A 57 14.67 25.29 10.02
C ASP A 57 15.56 25.61 11.25
N PRO A 58 15.00 26.25 12.30
CA PRO A 58 15.77 26.71 13.45
C PRO A 58 16.34 25.57 14.31
N VAL A 59 15.77 24.36 14.22
CA VAL A 59 16.22 23.18 14.97
C VAL A 59 17.10 22.30 14.08
N ILE A 60 16.58 21.88 12.92
CA ILE A 60 17.28 20.96 12.03
C ILE A 60 18.54 21.60 11.46
N GLY A 61 18.49 22.89 11.09
CA GLY A 61 19.66 23.62 10.59
C GLY A 61 20.78 23.69 11.63
N ARG A 62 20.43 23.87 12.91
CA ARG A 62 21.42 23.80 14.02
C ARG A 62 22.00 22.40 14.19
N VAL A 63 21.17 21.36 14.12
CA VAL A 63 21.67 19.96 14.17
C VAL A 63 22.61 19.68 12.99
N LEU A 64 22.22 20.09 11.78
CA LEU A 64 23.00 19.92 10.57
C LEU A 64 24.38 20.56 10.71
N TYR A 65 24.48 21.76 11.29
CA TYR A 65 25.77 22.41 11.60
C TYR A 65 26.70 21.50 12.43
N TYR A 66 26.19 20.86 13.47
CA TYR A 66 26.96 19.93 14.30
C TYR A 66 27.37 18.65 13.55
N VAL A 67 26.47 18.10 12.74
CA VAL A 67 26.70 16.84 12.00
C VAL A 67 27.64 17.05 10.80
N ASP A 68 27.59 18.21 10.15
CA ASP A 68 28.50 18.57 9.04
C ASP A 68 29.93 18.77 9.54
N ARG A 69 30.13 19.45 10.69
CA ARG A 69 31.45 19.58 11.32
C ARG A 69 32.00 18.28 11.92
N LYS A 70 31.21 17.19 11.91
CA LYS A 70 31.54 15.87 12.48
C LYS A 70 31.91 15.87 13.97
N CYS A 71 31.52 16.91 14.70
CA CYS A 71 31.88 17.10 16.10
C CYS A 71 30.64 17.35 16.96
N ARG A 72 30.46 16.53 17.99
CA ARG A 72 29.39 16.70 18.98
C ARG A 72 29.50 18.08 19.67
N PRO A 73 28.38 18.67 20.13
CA PRO A 73 28.42 19.92 20.88
C PRO A 73 29.18 19.75 22.20
N SER A 74 30.03 20.72 22.52
CA SER A 74 30.73 20.82 23.80
C SER A 74 29.76 21.08 24.95
N ARG A 75 30.20 20.92 26.19
CA ARG A 75 29.36 21.20 27.37
C ARG A 75 28.85 22.66 27.40
N ARG A 76 29.68 23.62 26.96
CA ARG A 76 29.31 25.04 26.90
C ARG A 76 28.28 25.29 25.80
N GLU A 77 28.51 24.74 24.60
CA GLU A 77 27.55 24.82 23.49
C GLU A 77 26.21 24.22 23.93
N ARG A 78 26.20 23.02 24.51
CA ARG A 78 24.97 22.37 25.00
C ARG A 78 24.19 23.18 26.02
N ALA A 79 24.84 24.02 26.81
CA ALA A 79 24.14 24.83 27.82
C ALA A 79 23.33 25.99 27.20
N ILE A 80 23.67 26.41 25.98
CA ILE A 80 23.09 27.56 25.28
C ILE A 80 22.12 27.11 24.18
N GLU A 81 22.30 25.89 23.67
CA GLU A 81 21.46 25.34 22.61
C GLU A 81 20.02 25.06 23.04
N ASN A 82 19.13 25.10 22.04
CA ASN A 82 17.73 24.77 22.21
C ASN A 82 17.54 23.29 22.62
N PRO A 83 16.65 22.97 23.58
CA PRO A 83 16.42 21.60 24.03
C PRO A 83 16.00 20.64 22.93
N CYS A 84 15.24 21.09 21.92
CA CYS A 84 14.84 20.28 20.76
C CYS A 84 16.06 19.86 19.92
N VAL A 85 17.03 20.76 19.74
CA VAL A 85 18.30 20.46 19.05
C VAL A 85 19.06 19.38 19.80
N LEU A 86 19.17 19.53 21.13
CA LEU A 86 19.82 18.54 21.99
C LEU A 86 19.11 17.18 21.95
N GLN A 87 17.79 17.16 21.88
CA GLN A 87 17.00 15.93 21.80
C GLN A 87 17.33 15.14 20.52
N ILE A 88 17.46 15.80 19.38
CA ILE A 88 17.86 15.15 18.12
C ILE A 88 19.32 14.68 18.21
N LEU A 89 20.22 15.51 18.76
CA LEU A 89 21.64 15.18 18.90
C LEU A 89 21.91 14.01 19.85
N LYS A 90 20.98 13.61 20.73
CA LYS A 90 21.07 12.35 21.49
C LYS A 90 21.20 11.14 20.56
N GLN A 91 20.63 11.20 19.37
CA GLN A 91 20.68 10.11 18.38
C GLN A 91 21.88 10.22 17.43
N TRP A 92 22.96 10.90 17.83
CA TRP A 92 24.12 11.19 17.00
C TRP A 92 24.61 10.05 16.11
N ASP A 93 24.71 8.82 16.66
CA ASP A 93 25.25 7.66 15.94
C ASP A 93 24.36 7.21 14.76
N LYS A 94 23.13 7.72 14.70
CA LYS A 94 22.17 7.50 13.63
C LYS A 94 22.05 8.70 12.70
N LEU A 95 22.72 9.82 12.95
CA LEU A 95 22.63 11.02 12.11
C LEU A 95 23.69 10.97 11.02
N SER A 96 23.31 11.32 9.80
CA SER A 96 24.22 11.34 8.65
C SER A 96 23.85 12.50 7.73
N ALA A 97 24.82 13.35 7.42
CA ALA A 97 24.66 14.39 6.43
C ALA A 97 25.16 13.90 5.08
N LEU A 98 24.28 13.89 4.08
CA LEU A 98 24.56 13.51 2.69
C LEU A 98 24.17 14.66 1.79
N HIS A 99 25.11 15.16 0.99
CA HIS A 99 24.89 16.30 0.09
C HIS A 99 24.29 17.52 0.82
N GLY A 100 24.76 17.80 2.05
CA GLY A 100 24.26 18.90 2.88
C GLY A 100 22.82 18.74 3.39
N ILE A 101 22.23 17.55 3.27
CA ILE A 101 20.92 17.20 3.81
C ILE A 101 21.12 16.21 4.96
N LEU A 102 20.44 16.47 6.07
CA LEU A 102 20.42 15.64 7.25
C LEU A 102 19.44 14.47 7.08
N TYR A 103 19.97 13.27 7.28
CA TYR A 103 19.23 12.02 7.32
C TYR A 103 19.45 11.30 8.63
N ARG A 104 18.48 10.44 8.98
CA ARG A 104 18.61 9.42 10.00
C ARG A 104 18.91 8.08 9.33
N ALA A 105 20.10 7.55 9.58
CA ALA A 105 20.50 6.22 9.17
C ALA A 105 19.90 5.17 10.11
N VAL A 106 19.08 4.28 9.57
CA VAL A 106 18.47 3.16 10.30
C VAL A 106 18.84 1.87 9.57
N LYS A 107 19.24 0.85 10.33
CA LYS A 107 19.42 -0.49 9.77
C LYS A 107 18.08 -1.19 9.77
N ASP A 108 17.63 -1.60 8.60
CA ASP A 108 16.43 -2.39 8.45
C ASP A 108 16.58 -3.74 9.18
N PRO A 109 15.68 -4.09 10.12
CA PRO A 109 15.79 -5.33 10.86
C PRO A 109 15.66 -6.57 9.97
N LEU A 110 14.86 -6.49 8.90
CA LEU A 110 14.58 -7.60 7.99
C LEU A 110 15.69 -7.73 6.95
N THR A 111 15.96 -6.67 6.20
CA THR A 111 16.92 -6.73 5.08
C THR A 111 18.38 -6.49 5.47
N LYS A 112 18.63 -6.04 6.71
CA LYS A 112 19.95 -5.61 7.23
C LYS A 112 20.61 -4.46 6.45
N HIS A 113 19.96 -3.88 5.45
CA HIS A 113 20.46 -2.74 4.70
C HIS A 113 20.31 -1.43 5.50
N LYS A 114 21.22 -0.48 5.23
CA LYS A 114 21.12 0.88 5.78
C LYS A 114 20.13 1.69 4.95
N ARG A 115 19.08 2.18 5.59
CA ARG A 115 18.10 3.11 5.01
C ARG A 115 18.37 4.51 5.56
N PHE A 116 18.31 5.51 4.68
CA PHE A 116 18.44 6.92 5.05
C PHE A 116 17.07 7.56 5.04
N GLN A 117 16.53 7.84 6.23
CA GLN A 117 15.25 8.50 6.41
C GLN A 117 15.47 10.01 6.44
N PHE A 118 14.75 10.75 5.61
CA PHE A 118 14.81 12.21 5.61
C PHE A 118 14.25 12.76 6.92
N ILE A 119 14.94 13.74 7.52
CA ILE A 119 14.41 14.44 8.71
C ILE A 119 13.60 15.63 8.22
N LEU A 120 12.28 15.56 8.41
CA LEU A 120 11.31 16.49 7.86
C LEU A 120 11.28 17.83 8.64
N PRO A 121 11.58 18.97 7.98
CA PRO A 121 11.40 20.32 8.54
C PRO A 121 9.95 20.64 8.86
N GLU A 122 9.74 21.54 9.84
CA GLU A 122 8.39 21.98 10.23
C GLU A 122 7.61 22.55 9.04
N SER A 123 8.30 23.32 8.19
CA SER A 123 7.72 23.93 6.99
C SER A 123 7.16 22.94 5.98
N LEU A 124 7.71 21.71 5.94
CA LEU A 124 7.28 20.66 5.02
C LEU A 124 6.31 19.66 5.65
N LYS A 125 6.03 19.76 6.96
CA LYS A 125 5.12 18.82 7.63
C LYS A 125 3.70 18.89 7.10
N HIS A 126 3.17 20.09 6.87
CA HIS A 126 1.81 20.23 6.37
C HIS A 126 1.65 19.58 4.99
N GLN A 127 2.60 19.81 4.09
CA GLN A 127 2.60 19.20 2.76
C GLN A 127 2.78 17.67 2.82
N ALA A 128 3.68 17.16 3.65
CA ALA A 128 3.89 15.73 3.81
C ALA A 128 2.70 15.02 4.46
N LEU A 129 2.05 15.66 5.43
CA LEU A 129 0.88 15.11 6.11
C LEU A 129 -0.34 15.04 5.20
N THR A 130 -0.48 15.93 4.22
CA THR A 130 -1.54 15.82 3.21
C THR A 130 -1.41 14.51 2.43
N VAL A 131 -0.19 14.14 2.06
CA VAL A 131 0.10 12.87 1.39
C VAL A 131 -0.09 11.68 2.35
N ASP A 132 0.40 11.77 3.59
CA ASP A 132 0.15 10.74 4.60
C ASP A 132 -1.33 10.59 4.95
N LEU A 133 -2.17 11.63 4.84
CA LEU A 133 -3.63 11.54 5.03
C LEU A 133 -4.30 10.79 3.87
N MET A 134 -3.79 10.95 2.64
CA MET A 134 -4.20 10.12 1.50
C MET A 134 -3.80 8.64 1.71
N PHE A 135 -2.65 8.38 2.33
CA PHE A 135 -2.18 7.03 2.66
C PHE A 135 -2.66 6.49 4.02
N GLN A 136 -3.21 7.34 4.90
CA GLN A 136 -3.60 6.94 6.25
C GLN A 136 -4.73 5.92 6.20
N ASN A 137 -5.66 6.01 5.25
CA ASN A 137 -6.70 4.99 5.09
C ASN A 137 -6.14 3.60 4.74
N VAL A 138 -4.95 3.52 4.11
CA VAL A 138 -4.24 2.26 3.86
C VAL A 138 -3.50 1.79 5.11
N LEU A 139 -2.94 2.71 5.90
CA LEU A 139 -2.20 2.43 7.14
C LEU A 139 -3.09 2.14 8.37
N TRP A 140 -4.36 2.56 8.37
CA TRP A 140 -5.32 2.28 9.45
C TRP A 140 -5.91 0.87 9.40
N ASN A 141 -5.60 0.09 8.36
CA ASN A 141 -5.89 -1.33 8.39
C ASN A 141 -4.85 -2.04 9.28
N LYS A 142 -5.22 -2.31 10.53
CA LYS A 142 -4.39 -2.94 11.57
C LYS A 142 -3.83 -4.33 11.17
N SER A 143 -4.29 -4.89 10.04
CA SER A 143 -3.80 -6.14 9.44
C SER A 143 -2.67 -5.95 8.42
N VAL A 144 -2.42 -4.73 7.92
CA VAL A 144 -1.40 -4.45 6.90
C VAL A 144 -0.13 -3.92 7.58
N CYS A 145 0.62 -4.83 8.21
CA CYS A 145 1.91 -4.51 8.84
C CYS A 145 3.12 -4.76 7.91
N ASP A 146 2.89 -5.30 6.72
CA ASP A 146 3.94 -5.52 5.71
C ASP A 146 3.40 -5.22 4.31
N TYR A 147 3.79 -4.06 3.78
CA TYR A 147 3.44 -3.63 2.43
C TYR A 147 3.86 -4.65 1.36
N ASP A 148 5.02 -5.27 1.54
CA ASP A 148 5.52 -6.25 0.57
C ASP A 148 4.65 -7.51 0.59
N GLN A 149 4.09 -7.88 1.74
CA GLN A 149 3.15 -8.99 1.88
C GLN A 149 1.78 -8.66 1.29
N TYR A 150 1.29 -7.43 1.50
CA TYR A 150 0.03 -6.97 0.93
C TYR A 150 0.07 -6.94 -0.60
N VAL A 151 1.13 -6.37 -1.18
CA VAL A 151 1.31 -6.33 -2.64
C VAL A 151 1.38 -7.73 -3.21
N ARG A 152 2.07 -8.67 -2.54
CA ARG A 152 2.12 -10.08 -2.95
C ARG A 152 0.75 -10.74 -2.88
N SER A 153 0.02 -10.57 -1.78
CA SER A 153 -1.35 -11.11 -1.63
C SER A 153 -2.30 -10.57 -2.69
N LEU A 154 -2.25 -9.26 -2.97
CA LEU A 154 -3.09 -8.63 -3.98
C LEU A 154 -2.79 -9.16 -5.38
N ILE A 155 -1.52 -9.41 -5.69
CA ILE A 155 -1.12 -10.03 -6.96
C ILE A 155 -1.66 -11.46 -7.06
N ASP A 156 -1.56 -12.25 -6.00
CA ASP A 156 -2.08 -13.63 -5.96
C ASP A 156 -3.61 -13.66 -6.10
N ASP A 157 -4.32 -12.74 -5.42
CA ASP A 157 -5.77 -12.62 -5.49
C ASP A 157 -6.23 -12.24 -6.90
N LEU A 158 -5.54 -11.29 -7.56
CA LEU A 158 -5.82 -10.90 -8.94
C LEU A 158 -5.53 -12.04 -9.94
N GLN A 159 -4.45 -12.79 -9.74
CA GLN A 159 -4.15 -13.96 -10.55
C GLN A 159 -5.21 -15.05 -10.40
N THR A 160 -5.69 -15.27 -9.17
CA THR A 160 -6.75 -16.24 -8.85
C THR A 160 -8.09 -15.82 -9.46
N ALA A 161 -8.46 -14.54 -9.34
CA ALA A 161 -9.65 -14.01 -9.99
C ALA A 161 -9.56 -14.16 -11.53
N MET A 162 -8.39 -13.91 -12.11
CA MET A 162 -8.16 -14.05 -13.55
C MET A 162 -8.22 -15.50 -14.02
N THR A 163 -7.76 -16.47 -13.23
CA THR A 163 -7.89 -17.91 -13.57
C THR A 163 -9.34 -18.38 -13.48
N LEU A 164 -10.10 -17.94 -12.48
CA LEU A 164 -11.53 -18.24 -12.36
C LEU A 164 -12.34 -17.65 -13.52
N LEU A 165 -12.06 -16.40 -13.91
CA LEU A 165 -12.68 -15.77 -15.07
C LEU A 165 -12.41 -16.53 -16.37
N LYS A 166 -11.17 -16.99 -16.57
CA LYS A 166 -10.80 -17.82 -17.72
C LYS A 166 -11.55 -19.15 -17.72
N ALA A 167 -11.66 -19.82 -16.57
CA ALA A 167 -12.41 -21.08 -16.44
C ALA A 167 -13.91 -20.89 -16.71
N TYR A 168 -14.50 -19.81 -16.20
CA TYR A 168 -15.91 -19.47 -16.43
C TYR A 168 -16.20 -19.17 -17.90
N LEU A 169 -15.31 -18.41 -18.56
CA LEU A 169 -15.37 -18.17 -20.00
C LEU A 169 -15.26 -19.47 -20.80
N LEU A 170 -14.36 -20.39 -20.42
CA LEU A 170 -14.24 -21.69 -21.07
C LEU A 170 -15.53 -22.52 -20.94
N LEU A 171 -16.14 -22.55 -19.75
CA LEU A 171 -17.41 -23.24 -19.51
C LEU A 171 -18.56 -22.60 -20.29
N LEU A 172 -18.60 -21.27 -20.40
CA LEU A 172 -19.55 -20.56 -21.25
C LEU A 172 -19.35 -20.90 -22.72
N VAL A 173 -18.12 -20.91 -23.21
CA VAL A 173 -17.78 -21.32 -24.58
C VAL A 173 -18.22 -22.75 -24.83
N ILE A 174 -17.94 -23.70 -23.94
CA ILE A 174 -18.40 -25.10 -24.06
C ILE A 174 -19.94 -25.17 -24.05
N ARG A 175 -20.61 -24.41 -23.17
CA ARG A 175 -22.07 -24.37 -23.07
C ARG A 175 -22.73 -23.72 -24.30
N CYS A 176 -22.07 -22.76 -24.94
CA CYS A 176 -22.56 -22.09 -26.15
C CYS A 176 -22.19 -22.85 -27.44
N LEU A 177 -21.09 -23.59 -27.46
CA LEU A 177 -20.68 -24.46 -28.58
C LEU A 177 -21.33 -25.84 -28.56
N TRP A 178 -22.07 -26.19 -27.51
CA TRP A 178 -22.94 -27.36 -27.47
C TRP A 178 -24.44 -26.98 -27.49
N PRO A 179 -25.00 -26.49 -28.61
CA PRO A 179 -26.44 -26.49 -28.78
C PRO A 179 -26.91 -27.94 -28.96
N THR A 180 -27.93 -28.30 -28.20
CA THR A 180 -28.68 -29.57 -28.26
C THR A 180 -28.93 -30.01 -29.70
N ARG A 181 -28.29 -31.12 -30.10
CA ARG A 181 -28.69 -31.89 -31.28
C ARG A 181 -29.84 -32.79 -30.84
N ASP A 182 -31.07 -32.28 -30.96
CA ASP A 182 -32.27 -33.09 -30.92
C ASP A 182 -32.25 -34.07 -32.10
N VAL A 183 -31.87 -35.33 -31.88
CA VAL A 183 -32.36 -36.45 -32.70
C VAL A 183 -32.45 -37.69 -31.82
N GLU A 184 -33.67 -38.20 -31.72
CA GLU A 184 -34.06 -39.48 -31.13
C GLU A 184 -33.19 -40.65 -31.64
N GLY A 185 -32.70 -41.50 -30.72
CA GLY A 185 -32.18 -42.83 -31.05
C GLY A 185 -30.78 -43.16 -30.52
N ASN A 186 -30.73 -44.20 -29.67
CA ASN A 186 -29.55 -44.94 -29.18
C ASN A 186 -28.72 -44.33 -28.04
N GLY A 187 -29.16 -44.65 -26.81
CA GLY A 187 -28.54 -44.27 -25.53
C GLY A 187 -27.26 -45.02 -25.14
N SER A 188 -26.27 -45.16 -26.03
CA SER A 188 -24.97 -45.77 -25.69
C SER A 188 -23.74 -44.90 -26.01
N LEU A 189 -23.90 -43.74 -26.66
CA LEU A 189 -22.78 -42.84 -27.02
C LEU A 189 -22.69 -41.57 -26.17
N LEU A 190 -23.71 -41.29 -25.35
CA LEU A 190 -23.80 -40.06 -24.55
C LEU A 190 -22.94 -40.09 -23.28
N THR A 191 -22.68 -41.28 -22.73
CA THR A 191 -21.86 -41.47 -21.52
C THR A 191 -20.37 -41.26 -21.80
N ASP A 192 -19.91 -41.63 -22.98
CA ASP A 192 -18.49 -41.63 -23.33
C ASP A 192 -17.97 -40.20 -23.58
N GLY A 193 -18.80 -39.34 -24.17
CA GLY A 193 -18.45 -37.92 -24.40
C GLY A 193 -18.35 -37.12 -23.09
N ILE A 194 -19.22 -37.41 -22.11
CA ILE A 194 -19.18 -36.76 -20.79
C ILE A 194 -17.95 -37.24 -19.99
N GLN A 195 -17.58 -38.52 -20.09
CA GLN A 195 -16.36 -39.07 -19.48
C GLN A 195 -15.07 -38.51 -20.09
N LEU A 196 -15.02 -38.33 -21.42
CA LEU A 196 -13.85 -37.74 -22.09
C LEU A 196 -13.66 -36.26 -21.73
N CYS A 197 -14.75 -35.48 -21.66
CA CYS A 197 -14.65 -34.07 -21.25
C CYS A 197 -14.29 -33.89 -19.77
N THR A 198 -14.78 -34.75 -18.87
CA THR A 198 -14.37 -34.73 -17.45
C THR A 198 -12.92 -35.16 -17.25
N LEU A 199 -12.43 -36.14 -18.02
CA LEU A 199 -11.01 -36.53 -18.00
C LEU A 199 -10.08 -35.43 -18.53
N LEU A 200 -10.48 -34.71 -19.58
CA LEU A 200 -9.69 -33.59 -20.12
C LEU A 200 -9.68 -32.37 -19.17
N LEU A 201 -10.78 -32.14 -18.43
CA LEU A 201 -10.85 -31.11 -17.39
C LEU A 201 -9.95 -31.43 -16.18
N LEU A 202 -9.84 -32.70 -15.79
CA LEU A 202 -8.94 -33.15 -14.72
C LEU A 202 -7.46 -33.09 -15.11
N GLN A 203 -7.13 -33.22 -16.41
CA GLN A 203 -5.75 -33.12 -16.90
C GLN A 203 -5.27 -31.68 -17.16
N SER A 204 -6.19 -30.72 -17.29
CA SER A 204 -5.87 -29.31 -17.60
C SER A 204 -5.85 -28.40 -16.37
N LEU A 205 -6.26 -28.90 -15.20
CA LEU A 205 -6.04 -28.24 -13.92
C LEU A 205 -4.61 -28.58 -13.44
N PRO A 206 -3.70 -27.60 -13.27
CA PRO A 206 -2.41 -27.88 -12.68
C PRO A 206 -2.62 -28.40 -11.26
N ASN A 207 -1.92 -29.50 -10.91
CA ASN A 207 -1.98 -30.21 -9.64
C ASN A 207 -2.13 -29.25 -8.45
N MET A 208 -3.32 -29.21 -7.85
CA MET A 208 -3.46 -28.80 -6.45
C MET A 208 -2.96 -29.96 -5.59
N CYS A 209 -1.67 -29.92 -5.26
CA CYS A 209 -1.07 -30.52 -4.08
C CYS A 209 -0.20 -29.44 -3.42
#